data_AF-A0A7K2Y2H4-F1
#
_entry.id   AF-A0A7K2Y2H4-F1
#
_cell.length_a   1.000
_cell.length_b   1.000
_cell.length_c   1.000
_cell.angle_alpha   90.00
_cell.angle_beta   90.00
_cell.angle_gamma   90.00
#
_symmetry.space_group_name_H-M   'P 1'
#
loop_
_entity.id
_entity.type
_entity.pdbx_description
1 polymer ?
#
loop_
_entity_poly.entity_id
_entity_poly.type
_entity_poly.pdbx_seq_one_letter_code
_entity_poly.pdbx_strand_id
1 'polypeptide(L)'
;MDRPDVVLAAFERGEPRVGEAVIGLALNHDDPAAVLPMVARALESADREIRRQGVIALAHVARLHRTVDRRCLELLRRCPRGNEADDDLWSFVPHRELPPWLWRHHLRERLVDRLRRPFD
;
A
#
# COMPACT_ATOMS: atom_id res chain seq x y z
N MET A 1 17.44 -11.88 -2.92
CA MET A 1 16.05 -11.60 -2.51
C MET A 1 16.10 -11.13 -1.08
N ASP A 2 15.50 -9.98 -0.77
CA ASP A 2 15.47 -9.45 0.59
C ASP A 2 14.64 -10.35 1.50
N ARG A 3 15.08 -10.52 2.74
CA ARG A 3 14.38 -11.34 3.74
C ARG A 3 13.67 -10.44 4.75
N PRO A 4 12.46 -10.82 5.22
CA PRO A 4 11.71 -10.01 6.19
C PRO A 4 12.52 -9.66 7.45
N ASP A 5 13.31 -10.59 7.98
CA ASP A 5 14.14 -10.37 9.16
C ASP A 5 15.28 -9.36 8.94
N VAL A 6 15.87 -9.35 7.74
CA VAL A 6 16.92 -8.38 7.38
C VAL A 6 16.35 -6.98 7.24
N VAL A 7 15.19 -6.86 6.61
CA VAL A 7 14.47 -5.58 6.45
C VAL A 7 14.03 -5.04 7.81
N LEU A 8 13.54 -5.91 8.71
CA LEU A 8 13.21 -5.52 10.08
C LEU A 8 14.45 -4.97 10.82
N ALA A 9 15.59 -5.65 10.74
CA ALA A 9 16.82 -5.19 11.36
C ALA A 9 17.32 -3.85 10.75
N ALA A 10 17.08 -3.62 9.45
CA ALA A 10 17.40 -2.34 8.81
C ALA A 10 16.52 -1.18 9.33
N PHE A 11 15.25 -1.45 9.66
CA PHE A 11 14.39 -0.49 10.36
C PHE A 11 14.95 -0.13 11.73
N GLU A 12 15.40 -1.13 12.51
CA GLU A 12 15.98 -0.91 13.84
C GLU A 12 17.27 -0.08 13.80
N ARG A 13 18.08 -0.26 12.74
CA ARG A 13 19.29 0.55 12.49
C ARG A 13 18.99 1.95 11.93
N GLY A 14 17.75 2.25 11.56
CA GLY A 14 17.39 3.52 10.95
C GLY A 14 18.02 3.74 9.59
N GLU A 15 18.17 2.68 8.79
CA GLU A 15 18.84 2.78 7.49
C GLU A 15 18.03 3.66 6.51
N PRO A 16 18.69 4.58 5.78
CA PRO A 16 18.00 5.57 4.96
C PRO A 16 17.26 4.97 3.75
N ARG A 17 17.62 3.75 3.32
CA ARG A 17 17.03 3.07 2.16
C ARG A 17 16.12 1.90 2.54
N VAL A 18 15.74 1.77 3.80
CA VAL A 18 14.92 0.63 4.25
C VAL A 18 13.59 0.53 3.49
N GLY A 19 12.98 1.65 3.08
CA GLY A 19 11.74 1.60 2.31
C GLY A 19 11.92 1.05 0.88
N GLU A 20 13.07 1.22 0.23
CA GLU A 20 13.40 0.55 -1.03
C GLU A 20 13.45 -0.98 -0.84
N ALA A 21 14.03 -1.43 0.28
CA ALA A 21 14.06 -2.85 0.63
C ALA A 21 12.66 -3.42 0.90
N VAL A 22 11.73 -2.61 1.45
CA VAL A 22 10.32 -3.03 1.59
C VAL A 22 9.64 -3.21 0.22
N ILE A 23 9.92 -2.32 -0.75
CA ILE A 23 9.44 -2.49 -2.13
C ILE A 23 10.04 -3.75 -2.75
N GLY A 24 11.35 -3.95 -2.59
CA GLY A 24 12.05 -5.17 -3.04
C GLY A 24 11.44 -6.44 -2.45
N LEU A 25 11.10 -6.42 -1.15
CA LEU A 25 10.41 -7.52 -0.49
C LEU A 25 9.02 -7.76 -1.10
N ALA A 26 8.22 -6.72 -1.30
CA ALA A 26 6.88 -6.83 -1.89
C ALA A 26 6.86 -7.30 -3.35
N LEU A 27 7.90 -7.00 -4.12
CA LEU A 27 8.01 -7.43 -5.52
C LEU A 27 8.40 -8.89 -5.69
N ASN A 28 9.15 -9.42 -4.72
CA ASN A 28 9.83 -10.70 -4.92
C ASN A 28 9.29 -11.78 -3.98
N HIS A 29 8.92 -11.48 -2.74
CA HIS A 29 8.62 -12.50 -1.73
C HIS A 29 7.22 -13.11 -1.92
N ASP A 30 7.14 -14.43 -2.04
CA ASP A 30 5.89 -15.13 -2.40
C ASP A 30 4.82 -15.10 -1.30
N ASP A 31 5.23 -15.05 -0.03
CA ASP A 31 4.30 -15.05 1.11
C ASP A 31 3.94 -13.62 1.55
N PRO A 32 2.72 -13.12 1.25
CA PRO A 32 2.31 -11.77 1.66
C PRO A 32 2.19 -11.63 3.18
N ALA A 33 1.97 -12.70 3.95
CA ALA A 33 1.87 -12.62 5.41
C ALA A 33 3.21 -12.24 6.06
N ALA A 34 4.32 -12.58 5.42
CA ALA A 34 5.66 -12.17 5.83
C ALA A 34 6.01 -10.73 5.39
N VAL A 35 5.40 -10.25 4.29
CA VAL A 35 5.67 -8.92 3.72
C VAL A 35 4.86 -7.80 4.39
N LEU A 36 3.57 -8.04 4.63
CA LEU A 36 2.62 -7.04 5.13
C LEU A 36 3.08 -6.35 6.44
N PRO A 37 3.72 -7.03 7.41
CA PRO A 37 4.28 -6.37 8.59
C PRO A 37 5.34 -5.31 8.26
N MET A 38 6.18 -5.54 7.25
CA MET A 38 7.21 -4.58 6.83
C MET A 38 6.59 -3.40 6.09
N VAL A 39 5.56 -3.65 5.29
CA VAL A 39 4.77 -2.60 4.63
C VAL A 39 4.09 -1.71 5.68
N ALA A 40 3.46 -2.30 6.69
CA ALA A 40 2.88 -1.56 7.80
C ALA A 40 3.93 -0.70 8.53
N ARG A 41 5.14 -1.24 8.75
CA ARG A 41 6.24 -0.50 9.38
C ARG A 41 6.68 0.70 8.54
N ALA A 42 6.78 0.54 7.21
CA ALA A 42 7.08 1.63 6.29
C ALA A 42 6.00 2.72 6.32
N LEU A 43 4.72 2.33 6.26
CA LEU A 43 3.58 3.26 6.29
C LEU A 43 3.50 4.07 7.61
N GLU A 44 3.98 3.52 8.71
CA GLU A 44 4.02 4.17 10.02
C GLU A 44 5.22 5.12 10.21
N SER A 45 6.23 5.04 9.34
CA SER A 45 7.48 5.80 9.49
C SER A 45 7.25 7.31 9.65
N ALA A 46 8.05 7.99 10.47
CA ALA A 46 8.04 9.45 10.54
C ALA A 46 8.69 10.09 9.30
N ASP A 47 9.53 9.35 8.58
CA ASP A 47 10.14 9.78 7.32
C ASP A 47 9.12 9.73 6.18
N ARG A 48 8.97 10.84 5.47
CA ARG A 48 8.00 10.98 4.38
C ARG A 48 8.32 10.07 3.18
N GLU A 49 9.58 9.89 2.84
CA GLU A 49 9.96 9.04 1.71
C GLU A 49 9.76 7.57 2.07
N ILE A 50 10.14 7.14 3.27
CA ILE A 50 9.87 5.76 3.72
C ILE A 50 8.37 5.46 3.73
N ARG A 51 7.52 6.41 4.18
CA ARG A 51 6.05 6.25 4.09
C ARG A 51 5.57 6.12 2.65
N ARG A 52 6.07 6.97 1.75
CA ARG A 52 5.74 6.91 0.32
C ARG A 52 6.11 5.55 -0.27
N GLN A 53 7.29 5.04 0.06
CA GLN A 53 7.74 3.72 -0.36
C GLN A 53 6.88 2.60 0.25
N GLY A 54 6.37 2.77 1.47
CA GLY A 54 5.36 1.88 2.06
C GLY A 54 4.04 1.85 1.28
N VAL A 55 3.57 2.99 0.77
CA VAL A 55 2.40 3.06 -0.11
C VAL A 55 2.66 2.28 -1.41
N ILE A 56 3.83 2.51 -2.04
CA ILE A 56 4.21 1.80 -3.26
C ILE A 56 4.31 0.29 -3.02
N ALA A 57 4.91 -0.14 -1.91
CA ALA A 57 5.02 -1.55 -1.56
C ALA A 57 3.63 -2.18 -1.35
N LEU A 58 2.70 -1.47 -0.71
CA LEU A 58 1.32 -1.94 -0.53
C LEU A 58 0.59 -2.12 -1.87
N ALA A 59 0.80 -1.21 -2.82
CA ALA A 59 0.25 -1.34 -4.18
C ALA A 59 0.74 -2.63 -4.87
N HIS A 60 2.03 -2.94 -4.75
CA HIS A 60 2.58 -4.20 -5.26
C HIS A 60 1.98 -5.43 -4.58
N VAL A 61 1.81 -5.39 -3.25
CA VAL A 61 1.16 -6.51 -2.53
C VAL A 61 -0.27 -6.74 -3.03
N ALA A 62 -1.04 -5.67 -3.21
CA ALA A 62 -2.39 -5.73 -3.75
C ALA A 62 -2.39 -6.36 -5.16
N ARG A 63 -1.50 -5.89 -6.04
CA ARG A 63 -1.42 -6.37 -7.44
C ARG A 63 -0.99 -7.83 -7.56
N LEU A 64 0.03 -8.24 -6.80
CA LEU A 64 0.63 -9.57 -6.92
C LEU A 64 -0.11 -10.63 -6.11
N HIS A 65 -0.52 -10.29 -4.89
CA HIS A 65 -1.10 -11.26 -3.96
C HIS A 65 -2.60 -11.09 -3.75
N ARG A 66 -3.22 -10.04 -4.31
CA ARG A 66 -4.68 -9.77 -4.22
C ARG A 66 -5.21 -9.75 -2.79
N THR A 67 -4.36 -9.32 -1.85
CA THR A 67 -4.66 -9.31 -0.42
C THR A 67 -4.15 -8.03 0.23
N VAL A 68 -4.68 -7.75 1.41
CA VAL A 68 -4.25 -6.66 2.29
C VAL A 68 -4.64 -7.01 3.72
N ASP A 69 -3.86 -6.57 4.71
CA ASP A 69 -4.27 -6.68 6.10
C ASP A 69 -4.95 -5.40 6.62
N ARG A 70 -5.67 -5.56 7.74
CA ARG A 70 -6.38 -4.46 8.39
C ARG A 70 -5.44 -3.34 8.86
N ARG A 71 -4.23 -3.68 9.31
CA ARG A 71 -3.26 -2.69 9.83
C ARG A 71 -2.80 -1.76 8.71
N CYS A 72 -2.46 -2.30 7.54
CA CYS A 72 -2.10 -1.55 6.35
C CYS A 72 -3.26 -0.65 5.90
N LEU A 73 -4.51 -1.13 5.93
CA LEU A 73 -5.67 -0.29 5.61
C LEU A 73 -5.85 0.88 6.59
N GLU A 74 -5.66 0.65 7.89
CA GLU A 74 -5.76 1.68 8.93
C GLU A 74 -4.67 2.75 8.80
N LEU A 75 -3.45 2.33 8.47
CA LEU A 75 -2.32 3.24 8.23
C LEU A 75 -2.49 3.98 6.90
N LEU A 76 -2.82 3.25 5.84
CA LEU A 76 -3.08 3.82 4.52
C LEU A 76 -4.14 4.90 4.62
N ARG A 77 -5.23 4.71 5.37
CA ARG A 77 -6.30 5.72 5.57
C ARG A 77 -5.79 7.10 6.01
N ARG A 78 -4.63 7.18 6.68
CA ARG A 78 -4.00 8.42 7.14
C ARG A 78 -3.13 9.08 6.07
N CYS A 79 -2.80 8.37 4.99
CA CYS A 79 -2.10 8.92 3.83
C CYS A 79 -3.04 9.76 2.96
N PRO A 80 -2.49 10.71 2.17
CA PRO A 80 -3.25 11.40 1.12
C PRO A 80 -3.97 10.41 0.19
N ARG A 81 -5.21 10.73 -0.18
CA ARG A 81 -6.03 9.94 -1.12
C ARG A 81 -5.53 10.06 -2.56
N GLY A 82 -5.95 9.14 -3.42
CA GLY A 82 -5.58 9.11 -4.84
C GLY A 82 -4.12 8.69 -5.04
N ASN A 83 -3.63 7.82 -4.16
CA ASN A 83 -2.29 7.25 -4.24
C ASN A 83 -2.34 5.86 -4.91
N GLU A 84 -1.19 5.35 -5.32
CA GLU A 84 -1.08 4.11 -6.09
C GLU A 84 -1.68 2.89 -5.36
N ALA A 85 -1.62 2.86 -4.03
CA ALA A 85 -2.22 1.78 -3.26
C ALA A 85 -3.75 1.85 -3.26
N ASP A 86 -4.35 3.04 -3.27
CA ASP A 86 -5.82 3.19 -3.33
C ASP A 86 -6.36 2.57 -4.63
N ASP A 87 -5.68 2.80 -5.76
CA ASP A 87 -6.06 2.28 -7.08
C ASP A 87 -5.83 0.78 -7.21
N ASP A 88 -4.67 0.28 -6.78
CA ASP A 88 -4.34 -1.13 -6.88
C ASP A 88 -5.16 -1.98 -5.90
N LEU A 89 -5.42 -1.50 -4.68
CA LEU A 89 -6.34 -2.18 -3.77
C LEU A 89 -7.73 -2.29 -4.37
N TRP A 90 -8.25 -1.21 -4.98
CA TRP A 90 -9.56 -1.23 -5.63
C TRP A 90 -9.61 -2.17 -6.84
N SER A 91 -8.52 -2.28 -7.59
CA SER A 91 -8.45 -3.06 -8.82
C SER A 91 -8.24 -4.55 -8.57
N PHE A 92 -7.48 -4.92 -7.54
CA PHE A 92 -6.99 -6.30 -7.37
C PHE A 92 -7.50 -7.02 -6.12
N VAL A 93 -7.84 -6.32 -5.04
CA VAL A 93 -8.34 -6.96 -3.81
C VAL A 93 -9.86 -7.14 -3.89
N PRO A 94 -10.41 -8.28 -3.43
CA PRO A 94 -11.86 -8.48 -3.40
C PRO A 94 -12.59 -7.34 -2.66
N HIS A 95 -13.57 -6.71 -3.31
CA HIS A 95 -14.23 -5.51 -2.78
C HIS A 95 -14.90 -5.71 -1.41
N ARG A 96 -15.30 -6.94 -1.07
CA ARG A 96 -15.85 -7.30 0.25
C ARG A 96 -14.83 -7.17 1.40
N GLU A 97 -13.54 -7.17 1.09
CA GLU A 97 -12.43 -6.99 2.05
C GLU A 97 -12.02 -5.51 2.15
N LEU A 98 -12.50 -4.67 1.22
CA LEU A 98 -12.16 -3.25 1.19
C LEU A 98 -13.07 -2.42 2.12
N PRO A 99 -12.50 -1.47 2.86
CA PRO A 99 -13.25 -0.70 3.84
C PRO A 99 -14.12 0.38 3.18
N PRO A 100 -15.27 0.76 3.77
CA PRO A 100 -16.21 1.71 3.15
C PRO A 100 -15.61 3.08 2.80
N TRP A 101 -14.55 3.51 3.48
CA TRP A 101 -13.90 4.79 3.15
C TRP A 101 -13.20 4.74 1.78
N LEU A 102 -12.67 3.59 1.38
CA LEU A 102 -12.03 3.40 0.07
C LEU A 102 -13.08 3.36 -1.03
N TRP A 103 -14.21 2.70 -0.77
CA TRP A 103 -15.39 2.74 -1.65
C TRP A 103 -15.88 4.16 -1.90
N ARG A 104 -16.05 4.97 -0.83
CA ARG A 104 -16.51 6.36 -0.95
C ARG A 104 -15.56 7.21 -1.80
N HIS A 105 -14.25 6.98 -1.67
CA HIS A 105 -13.25 7.67 -2.46
C HIS A 105 -13.40 7.35 -3.95
N HIS A 106 -13.39 6.07 -4.31
CA HIS A 106 -13.49 5.62 -5.71
C HIS A 106 -14.82 5.98 -6.38
N LEU A 107 -15.93 5.86 -5.65
CA LEU A 107 -17.23 6.27 -6.18
C LEU A 107 -17.30 7.79 -6.42
N ARG A 108 -16.69 8.59 -5.55
CA ARG A 108 -16.60 10.04 -5.73
C ARG A 108 -15.76 10.41 -6.94
N GLU A 109 -14.62 9.76 -7.16
CA GLU A 109 -13.77 10.01 -8.32
C GLU A 109 -14.47 9.66 -9.63
N ARG A 110 -15.11 8.49 -9.70
CA ARG A 110 -15.93 8.10 -10.86
C ARG A 110 -17.05 9.09 -11.15
N LEU A 111 -17.68 9.65 -10.11
CA LEU A 111 -18.70 10.68 -10.28
C LEU A 111 -18.10 11.98 -10.82
N VAL A 112 -16.97 12.42 -10.27
CA VAL A 112 -16.26 13.61 -10.75
C VAL A 112 -15.82 13.46 -12.21
N ASP A 113 -15.30 12.29 -12.59
CA ASP A 113 -14.89 12.02 -13.96
C ASP A 113 -16.08 12.00 -14.92
N ARG A 114 -17.21 11.41 -14.52
CA ARG A 114 -18.45 11.47 -15.30
C ARG A 114 -18.97 12.90 -15.48
N LEU A 115 -18.86 13.73 -14.44
CA LEU A 115 -19.26 15.15 -14.53
C LEU A 115 -18.31 15.97 -15.41
N ARG A 116 -17.03 15.59 -15.48
CA ARG A 116 -16.03 16.19 -16.38
C ARG A 116 -16.17 15.74 -17.83
N ARG A 117 -16.77 14.57 -18.07
CA ARG A 117 -17.07 14.01 -19.40
C ARG A 117 -18.58 13.78 -19.55
N PRO A 118 -19.39 14.86 -19.64
CA PRO A 118 -20.84 14.71 -19.72
C PRO A 118 -21.34 14.06 -21.01
N PHE A 119 -20.50 13.95 -22.05
CA PHE A 119 -20.86 13.40 -23.36
C PHE A 119 -19.65 12.67 -23.98
N ASP A 120 -19.56 11.36 -23.73
CA ASP A 120 -18.95 10.38 -24.64
C ASP A 120 -20.07 9.38 -25.00
#